data_AF-A0A0P1GNG3-F1
#
_entry.id   AF-A0A0P1GNG3-F1
#
_cell.length_a   1.000
_cell.length_b   1.000
_cell.length_c   1.000
_cell.angle_alpha   90.00
_cell.angle_beta   90.00
_cell.angle_gamma   90.00
#
_symmetry.space_group_name_H-M   'P 1'
#
loop_
_entity.id
_entity.type
_entity.pdbx_description
1 polymer ?
#
loop_
_entity_poly.entity_id
_entity_poly.type
_entity_poly.pdbx_seq_one_letter_code
_entity_poly.pdbx_strand_id
1 'polypeptide(L)'
;MPQHGHFIWADLSSYRPDVTRPFYTATFGWQFSEAGGYATATCDHASVAGLYQMPKTFIDMGMPSFWMSYIQVDDVATTVDLARANGAKVELGPDTFQNGGQFALIRDPLGAGFTVYQGPNMSDVGAASGTRKSHALFVSDAAQVMEFYETLFGWQFRPLSDDSWQIEGSGSAKAHLYQVPDAAIRGKEQYWAVMFNADAETSIRAEAAGGQVIADMDLHDGATQVIADPDGGRFFVQVTSDIAPKVTAKPPIKWKAWVGLALIALSVATGWAWISALFFAIWAGLGLRDHATYLLEPISRAEAPVLYWLTLATYAALVPLILIWG
;
A
#
# COMPACT_ATOMS: atom_id res chain seq x y z
N MET A 1 16.55 -23.08 16.48
CA MET A 1 16.39 -21.98 17.46
C MET A 1 15.20 -21.14 17.02
N PRO A 2 14.45 -20.49 17.93
CA PRO A 2 13.39 -19.59 17.53
C PRO A 2 13.96 -18.51 16.61
N GLN A 3 13.22 -18.20 15.55
CA GLN A 3 13.65 -17.26 14.52
C GLN A 3 13.20 -15.84 14.92
N HIS A 4 13.64 -15.36 16.10
CA HIS A 4 13.26 -14.04 16.59
C HIS A 4 13.52 -12.96 15.52
N GLY A 5 12.55 -12.09 15.29
CA GLY A 5 12.64 -11.03 14.29
C GLY A 5 12.41 -11.51 12.86
N HIS A 6 12.20 -12.80 12.59
CA HIS A 6 11.97 -13.25 11.22
C HIS A 6 10.51 -13.11 10.82
N PHE A 7 10.27 -12.69 9.58
CA PHE A 7 8.95 -12.80 8.99
C PHE A 7 8.61 -14.26 8.73
N ILE A 8 7.50 -14.70 9.31
CA ILE A 8 7.07 -16.11 9.24
C ILE A 8 5.81 -16.26 8.40
N TRP A 9 4.83 -15.37 8.55
CA TRP A 9 3.51 -15.57 7.94
C TRP A 9 2.87 -14.29 7.40
N ALA A 10 1.77 -14.43 6.67
CA ALA A 10 0.92 -13.33 6.25
C ALA A 10 -0.55 -13.76 6.22
N ASP A 11 -1.44 -12.93 6.77
CA ASP A 11 -2.88 -13.16 6.66
C ASP A 11 -3.58 -12.01 5.95
N LEU A 12 -4.66 -12.33 5.26
CA LEU A 12 -5.67 -11.39 4.81
C LEU A 12 -6.86 -11.37 5.78
N SER A 13 -7.12 -10.20 6.35
CA SER A 13 -8.37 -9.88 7.03
C SER A 13 -9.34 -9.28 6.03
N SER A 14 -10.42 -9.99 5.68
CA SER A 14 -11.35 -9.62 4.62
C SER A 14 -12.77 -9.42 5.14
N TYR A 15 -13.47 -8.38 4.67
CA TYR A 15 -14.90 -8.21 4.88
C TYR A 15 -15.73 -9.30 4.21
N ARG A 16 -15.29 -9.78 3.04
CA ARG A 16 -16.01 -10.77 2.22
C ARG A 16 -15.09 -11.91 1.77
N PRO A 17 -14.77 -12.86 2.65
CA PRO A 17 -14.02 -14.08 2.32
C PRO A 17 -14.63 -14.91 1.18
N ASP A 18 -15.93 -14.82 0.96
CA ASP A 18 -16.64 -15.45 -0.16
C ASP A 18 -16.30 -14.82 -1.52
N VAL A 19 -15.85 -13.56 -1.54
CA VAL A 19 -15.42 -12.83 -2.75
C VAL A 19 -13.89 -12.90 -2.91
N THR A 20 -13.14 -12.74 -1.82
CA THR A 20 -11.67 -12.70 -1.89
C THR A 20 -11.06 -14.07 -2.19
N ARG A 21 -11.62 -15.18 -1.67
CA ARG A 21 -11.11 -16.54 -1.97
C ARG A 21 -11.12 -16.86 -3.47
N PRO A 22 -12.25 -16.73 -4.21
CA PRO A 22 -12.24 -16.93 -5.66
C PRO A 22 -11.25 -16.04 -6.41
N PHE A 23 -11.08 -14.78 -5.96
CA PHE A 23 -10.12 -13.85 -6.55
C PHE A 23 -8.68 -14.37 -6.46
N TYR A 24 -8.24 -14.81 -5.27
CA TYR A 24 -6.89 -15.33 -5.08
C TYR A 24 -6.69 -16.70 -5.73
N THR A 25 -7.74 -17.53 -5.82
CA THR A 25 -7.70 -18.75 -6.65
C THR A 25 -7.48 -18.43 -8.12
N ALA A 26 -8.17 -17.43 -8.68
CA ALA A 26 -7.98 -17.04 -10.08
C ALA A 26 -6.63 -16.36 -10.34
N THR A 27 -6.14 -15.57 -9.39
CA THR A 27 -4.90 -14.78 -9.53
C THR A 27 -3.65 -15.65 -9.40
N PHE A 28 -3.59 -16.48 -8.35
CA PHE A 28 -2.41 -17.26 -7.99
C PHE A 28 -2.58 -18.77 -8.09
N GLY A 29 -3.78 -19.27 -8.40
CA GLY A 29 -4.05 -20.70 -8.36
C GLY A 29 -4.17 -21.27 -6.94
N TRP A 30 -4.34 -20.42 -5.92
CA TRP A 30 -4.43 -20.87 -4.54
C TRP A 30 -5.63 -21.77 -4.31
N GLN A 31 -5.39 -22.83 -3.53
CA GLN A 31 -6.44 -23.69 -2.97
C GLN A 31 -6.62 -23.35 -1.50
N PHE A 32 -7.85 -23.45 -1.00
CA PHE A 32 -8.16 -23.10 0.38
C PHE A 32 -8.68 -24.30 1.15
N SER A 33 -8.15 -24.48 2.36
CA SER A 33 -8.70 -25.40 3.36
C SER A 33 -9.13 -24.59 4.59
N GLU A 34 -10.35 -24.80 5.07
CA GLU A 34 -10.91 -23.99 6.16
C GLU A 34 -11.08 -24.82 7.43
N ALA A 35 -10.62 -24.29 8.55
CA ALA A 35 -10.83 -24.85 9.87
C ALA A 35 -11.04 -23.72 10.88
N GLY A 36 -12.12 -23.79 11.67
CA GLY A 36 -12.38 -22.84 12.75
C GLY A 36 -12.59 -21.38 12.29
N GLY A 37 -13.05 -21.15 11.06
CA GLY A 37 -13.24 -19.81 10.49
C GLY A 37 -11.96 -19.17 9.94
N TYR A 38 -10.87 -19.94 9.85
CA TYR A 38 -9.61 -19.55 9.25
C TYR A 38 -9.35 -20.43 8.02
N ALA A 39 -9.16 -19.79 6.86
CA ALA A 39 -8.85 -20.46 5.60
C ALA A 39 -7.34 -20.38 5.33
N THR A 40 -6.67 -21.53 5.33
CA THR A 40 -5.28 -21.64 4.91
C THR A 40 -5.23 -21.77 3.39
N ALA A 41 -4.57 -20.82 2.74
CA ALA A 41 -4.25 -20.87 1.33
C ALA A 41 -3.03 -21.76 1.09
N THR A 42 -3.08 -22.56 0.02
CA THR A 42 -1.97 -23.42 -0.40
C THR A 42 -1.66 -23.22 -1.89
N CYS A 43 -0.38 -23.24 -2.22
CA CYS A 43 0.18 -23.20 -3.57
C CYS A 43 1.28 -24.26 -3.66
N ASP A 44 1.30 -25.08 -4.70
CA ASP A 44 2.28 -26.18 -4.88
C ASP A 44 2.48 -27.05 -3.62
N HIS A 45 1.37 -27.36 -2.93
CA HIS A 45 1.33 -28.14 -1.68
C HIS A 45 1.98 -27.49 -0.45
N ALA A 46 2.51 -26.27 -0.57
CA ALA A 46 2.93 -25.45 0.55
C ALA A 46 1.78 -24.55 1.00
N SER A 47 1.63 -24.33 2.31
CA SER A 47 0.79 -23.23 2.79
C SER A 47 1.48 -21.90 2.43
N VAL A 48 0.71 -20.85 2.14
CA VAL A 48 1.28 -19.57 1.61
C VAL A 48 0.69 -18.30 2.20
N ALA A 49 -0.50 -18.41 2.82
CA ALA A 49 -1.18 -17.32 3.47
C ALA A 49 -2.37 -17.86 4.28
N GLY A 50 -2.84 -17.06 5.24
CA GLY A 50 -4.16 -17.22 5.80
C GLY A 50 -5.15 -16.21 5.27
N LEU A 51 -6.42 -16.54 5.38
CA LEU A 51 -7.53 -15.66 5.06
C LEU A 51 -8.64 -15.90 6.07
N TYR A 52 -9.14 -14.84 6.69
CA TYR A 52 -10.23 -14.95 7.64
C TYR A 52 -11.20 -13.78 7.54
N GLN A 53 -12.40 -13.99 8.06
CA GLN A 53 -13.41 -12.95 8.17
C GLN A 53 -12.93 -11.87 9.13
N MET A 54 -12.96 -10.61 8.67
CA MET A 54 -12.54 -9.48 9.48
C MET A 54 -13.30 -9.46 10.83
N PRO A 55 -12.59 -9.39 11.97
CA PRO A 55 -13.22 -9.33 13.28
C PRO A 55 -14.02 -8.04 13.43
N LYS A 56 -15.13 -8.13 14.18
CA LYS A 56 -16.03 -6.99 14.44
C LYS A 56 -15.28 -5.75 14.94
N THR A 57 -14.26 -5.92 15.78
CA THR A 57 -13.45 -4.81 16.30
C THR A 57 -12.82 -3.96 15.19
N PHE A 58 -12.26 -4.59 14.14
CA PHE A 58 -11.65 -3.86 13.03
C PHE A 58 -12.71 -3.22 12.11
N ILE A 59 -13.87 -3.88 11.97
CA ILE A 59 -15.03 -3.32 11.27
C ILE A 59 -15.52 -2.04 11.97
N ASP A 60 -15.68 -2.09 13.30
CA ASP A 60 -16.14 -0.95 14.10
C ASP A 60 -15.14 0.22 14.06
N MET A 61 -13.85 -0.07 13.87
CA MET A 61 -12.80 0.92 13.66
C MET A 61 -12.78 1.49 12.22
N GLY A 62 -13.59 0.96 11.31
CA GLY A 62 -13.64 1.39 9.92
C GLY A 62 -12.39 1.04 9.11
N MET A 63 -11.64 0.01 9.51
CA MET A 63 -10.45 -0.42 8.78
C MET A 63 -10.83 -1.03 7.42
N PRO A 64 -10.11 -0.78 6.32
CA PRO A 64 -10.31 -1.51 5.06
C PRO A 64 -9.88 -2.97 5.20
N SER A 65 -10.23 -3.86 4.26
CA SER A 65 -9.58 -5.18 4.16
C SER A 65 -8.07 -4.99 4.02
N PHE A 66 -7.28 -5.81 4.72
CA PHE A 66 -5.85 -5.59 4.81
C PHE A 66 -5.06 -6.88 5.03
N TRP A 67 -3.84 -6.87 4.49
CA TRP A 67 -2.84 -7.88 4.75
C TRP A 67 -2.08 -7.55 6.04
N MET A 68 -1.77 -8.59 6.83
CA MET A 68 -0.99 -8.50 8.05
C MET A 68 0.30 -9.29 7.92
N SER A 69 1.41 -8.68 8.30
CA SER A 69 2.71 -9.35 8.38
C SER A 69 2.93 -9.91 9.78
N TYR A 70 3.41 -11.16 9.86
CA TYR A 70 3.72 -11.83 11.13
C TYR A 70 5.22 -11.97 11.32
N ILE A 71 5.71 -11.50 12.47
CA ILE A 71 7.10 -11.56 12.90
C ILE A 71 7.18 -12.51 14.10
N GLN A 72 8.05 -13.51 14.01
CA GLN A 72 8.30 -14.44 15.09
C GLN A 72 9.05 -13.74 16.23
N VAL A 73 8.62 -13.98 17.47
CA VAL A 73 9.30 -13.51 18.68
C VAL A 73 9.50 -14.68 19.65
N ASP A 74 10.44 -14.50 20.57
CA ASP A 74 10.68 -15.49 21.63
C ASP A 74 9.55 -15.48 22.67
N ASP A 75 9.05 -14.29 23.00
CA ASP A 75 8.00 -14.06 24.00
C ASP A 75 7.14 -12.85 23.63
N VAL A 76 5.85 -13.08 23.37
CA VAL A 76 4.94 -12.00 22.92
C VAL A 76 4.71 -10.95 24.00
N ALA A 77 4.58 -11.36 25.27
CA ALA A 77 4.33 -10.42 26.36
C ALA A 77 5.49 -9.44 26.54
N THR A 78 6.73 -9.96 26.54
CA THR A 78 7.96 -9.17 26.65
C THR A 78 8.12 -8.23 25.45
N THR A 79 7.87 -8.70 24.22
CA THR A 79 7.92 -7.83 23.04
C THR A 79 6.86 -6.74 23.08
N VAL A 80 5.65 -7.03 23.56
CA VAL A 80 4.58 -6.03 23.72
C VAL A 80 4.96 -4.95 24.73
N ASP A 81 5.52 -5.32 25.88
CA ASP A 81 5.93 -4.35 26.89
C ASP A 81 7.08 -3.47 26.37
N LEU A 82 8.03 -4.07 25.65
CA LEU A 82 9.10 -3.34 24.98
C LEU A 82 8.57 -2.41 23.89
N ALA A 83 7.61 -2.85 23.10
CA ALA A 83 6.98 -2.03 22.06
C ALA A 83 6.30 -0.79 22.66
N ARG A 84 5.51 -0.97 23.74
CA ARG A 84 4.85 0.13 24.44
C ARG A 84 5.85 1.14 25.00
N ALA A 85 6.93 0.65 25.61
CA ALA A 85 8.00 1.50 26.13
C ALA A 85 8.69 2.35 25.04
N ASN A 86 8.65 1.90 23.78
CA ASN A 86 9.24 2.57 22.62
C ASN A 86 8.18 3.24 21.71
N GLY A 87 7.03 3.64 22.27
CA GLY A 87 6.06 4.50 21.58
C GLY A 87 5.08 3.78 20.64
N ALA A 88 5.05 2.44 20.65
CA ALA A 88 4.05 1.69 19.89
C ALA A 88 2.67 1.73 20.53
N LYS A 89 1.65 1.55 19.70
CA LYS A 89 0.28 1.28 20.13
C LYS A 89 -0.03 -0.21 19.96
N VAL A 90 -0.48 -0.86 21.03
CA VAL A 90 -0.95 -2.25 20.97
C VAL A 90 -2.44 -2.25 20.69
N GLU A 91 -2.82 -2.69 19.49
CA GLU A 91 -4.22 -2.71 19.05
C GLU A 91 -4.96 -3.95 19.55
N LEU A 92 -4.26 -5.08 19.61
CA LEU A 92 -4.83 -6.35 20.06
C LEU A 92 -3.76 -7.20 20.76
N GLY A 93 -4.17 -7.92 21.79
CA GLY A 93 -3.31 -8.85 22.53
C GLY A 93 -2.42 -8.21 23.61
N PRO A 94 -1.52 -9.00 24.25
CA PRO A 94 -1.25 -10.41 23.97
C PRO A 94 -2.47 -11.31 24.10
N ASP A 95 -2.68 -12.21 23.14
CA ASP A 95 -3.76 -13.19 23.15
C ASP A 95 -3.27 -14.53 22.58
N THR A 96 -4.08 -15.59 22.69
CA THR A 96 -3.73 -16.96 22.33
C THR A 96 -4.63 -17.50 21.21
N PHE A 97 -4.02 -17.98 20.14
CA PHE A 97 -4.69 -18.75 19.09
C PHE A 97 -5.12 -20.13 19.61
N GLN A 98 -6.09 -20.75 18.94
CA GLN A 98 -6.61 -22.07 19.32
C GLN A 98 -5.54 -23.18 19.31
N ASN A 99 -4.48 -23.03 18.50
CA ASN A 99 -3.35 -23.96 18.43
C ASN A 99 -2.32 -23.76 19.57
N GLY A 100 -2.56 -22.82 20.49
CA GLY A 100 -1.68 -22.49 21.61
C GLY A 100 -0.57 -21.47 21.29
N GLY A 101 -0.45 -21.00 20.06
CA GLY A 101 0.45 -19.89 19.72
C GLY A 101 -0.07 -18.57 20.28
N GLN A 102 0.82 -17.70 20.75
CA GLN A 102 0.47 -16.36 21.23
C GLN A 102 0.71 -15.31 20.15
N PHE A 103 -0.03 -14.21 20.20
CA PHE A 103 0.13 -13.11 19.26
C PHE A 103 -0.26 -11.75 19.85
N ALA A 104 0.22 -10.69 19.21
CA ALA A 104 -0.27 -9.33 19.44
C ALA A 104 -0.17 -8.50 18.15
N LEU A 105 -1.16 -7.64 17.91
CA LEU A 105 -1.15 -6.65 16.82
C LEU A 105 -0.63 -5.33 17.37
N ILE A 106 0.45 -4.84 16.78
CA ILE A 106 1.18 -3.66 17.22
C ILE A 106 1.24 -2.67 16.06
N ARG A 107 1.05 -1.39 16.35
CA ARG A 107 1.40 -0.29 15.45
C ARG A 107 2.68 0.37 15.93
N ASP A 108 3.64 0.52 15.02
CA ASP A 108 4.87 1.25 15.29
C ASP A 108 4.62 2.75 15.55
N PRO A 109 5.64 3.53 15.95
CA PRO A 109 5.48 4.94 16.28
C PRO A 109 4.88 5.82 15.15
N LEU A 110 4.99 5.39 13.89
CA LEU A 110 4.38 6.08 12.75
C LEU A 110 3.03 5.50 12.34
N GLY A 111 2.59 4.41 12.97
CA GLY A 111 1.28 3.81 12.79
C GLY A 111 1.24 2.55 11.93
N ALA A 112 2.38 2.06 11.42
CA ALA A 112 2.40 0.86 10.59
C ALA A 112 2.11 -0.38 11.44
N GLY A 113 1.08 -1.14 11.05
CA GLY A 113 0.65 -2.33 11.76
C GLY A 113 1.47 -3.57 11.41
N PHE A 114 1.86 -4.36 12.41
CA PHE A 114 2.45 -5.70 12.26
C PHE A 114 2.00 -6.60 13.42
N THR A 115 2.03 -7.92 13.20
CA THR A 115 1.69 -8.89 14.24
C THR A 115 2.96 -9.59 14.74
N VAL A 116 3.13 -9.65 16.05
CA VAL A 116 4.15 -10.52 16.66
C VAL A 116 3.53 -11.86 17.02
N TYR A 117 4.28 -12.95 16.87
CA TYR A 117 3.80 -14.29 17.14
C TYR A 117 4.85 -15.15 17.85
N GLN A 118 4.39 -15.93 18.82
CA GLN A 118 5.17 -16.92 19.53
C GLN A 118 4.46 -18.27 19.41
N GLY A 119 5.04 -19.17 18.64
CA GLY A 119 4.55 -20.53 18.47
C GLY A 119 5.38 -21.30 17.45
N PRO A 120 4.88 -22.45 16.96
CA PRO A 120 5.56 -23.19 15.91
C PRO A 120 5.72 -22.34 14.65
N ASN A 121 6.89 -22.44 14.00
CA ASN A 121 7.18 -21.72 12.76
C ASN A 121 6.13 -22.07 11.69
N MET A 122 5.47 -21.04 11.20
CA MET A 122 4.65 -21.08 9.98
C MET A 122 5.59 -20.59 8.88
N SER A 123 6.24 -21.49 8.13
CA SER A 123 7.34 -21.09 7.23
C SER A 123 6.87 -20.93 5.79
N ASP A 124 6.91 -19.70 5.28
CA ASP A 124 6.68 -19.40 3.86
C ASP A 124 7.87 -18.69 3.21
N VAL A 125 8.67 -19.43 2.46
CA VAL A 125 9.50 -18.88 1.36
C VAL A 125 9.56 -19.91 0.24
N GLY A 126 8.70 -19.74 -0.76
CA GLY A 126 8.78 -20.45 -2.04
C GLY A 126 9.17 -19.49 -3.16
N ALA A 127 9.49 -20.02 -4.34
CA ALA A 127 9.78 -19.22 -5.54
C ALA A 127 8.65 -19.22 -6.58
N ALA A 128 7.59 -20.00 -6.35
CA ALA A 128 6.45 -20.10 -7.26
C ALA A 128 5.59 -18.83 -7.22
N SER A 129 4.85 -18.56 -8.30
CA SER A 129 3.88 -17.45 -8.30
C SER A 129 2.86 -17.65 -7.18
N GLY A 130 2.54 -16.57 -6.47
CA GLY A 130 1.63 -16.61 -5.33
C GLY A 130 2.24 -17.11 -4.03
N THR A 131 3.53 -17.45 -3.97
CA THR A 131 4.22 -17.58 -2.69
C THR A 131 4.71 -16.22 -2.23
N ARG A 132 4.75 -16.00 -0.91
CA ARG A 132 5.32 -14.77 -0.36
C ARG A 132 6.81 -14.69 -0.70
N LYS A 133 7.21 -13.52 -1.22
CA LYS A 133 8.59 -13.17 -1.57
C LYS A 133 9.30 -12.46 -0.43
N SER A 134 8.70 -11.40 0.10
CA SER A 134 9.30 -10.51 1.09
C SER A 134 8.22 -9.65 1.76
N HIS A 135 8.65 -8.81 2.69
CA HIS A 135 7.83 -7.72 3.24
C HIS A 135 8.56 -6.39 3.02
N ALA A 136 7.80 -5.32 2.88
CA ALA A 136 8.36 -3.98 2.72
C ALA A 136 7.63 -2.98 3.61
N LEU A 137 8.37 -2.22 4.41
CA LEU A 137 7.83 -1.15 5.23
C LEU A 137 7.87 0.17 4.46
N PHE A 138 6.72 0.82 4.32
CA PHE A 138 6.60 2.14 3.72
C PHE A 138 6.30 3.17 4.81
N VAL A 139 7.23 4.10 5.03
CA VAL A 139 7.13 5.13 6.07
C VAL A 139 7.44 6.53 5.54
N SER A 140 6.98 7.56 6.23
CA SER A 140 7.34 8.95 5.88
C SER A 140 8.70 9.38 6.42
N ASP A 141 9.17 8.73 7.49
CA ASP A 141 10.43 9.05 8.15
C ASP A 141 11.05 7.74 8.66
N ALA A 142 12.08 7.27 7.97
CA ALA A 142 12.74 6.01 8.29
C ALA A 142 13.43 6.05 9.67
N ALA A 143 14.04 7.18 10.01
CA ALA A 143 14.83 7.31 11.23
C ALA A 143 13.98 7.11 12.49
N GLN A 144 12.71 7.54 12.45
CA GLN A 144 11.78 7.39 13.59
C GLN A 144 11.42 5.94 13.93
N VAL A 145 11.56 5.00 12.99
CA VAL A 145 11.18 3.60 13.19
C VAL A 145 12.36 2.64 13.22
N MET A 146 13.52 3.03 12.69
CA MET A 146 14.72 2.16 12.70
C MET A 146 15.12 1.74 14.11
N GLU A 147 15.27 2.71 15.03
CA GLU A 147 15.63 2.43 16.44
C GLU A 147 14.57 1.56 17.13
N PHE A 148 13.29 1.77 16.81
CA PHE A 148 12.18 0.96 17.32
C PHE A 148 12.33 -0.52 16.91
N TYR A 149 12.51 -0.80 15.63
CA TYR A 149 12.64 -2.16 15.12
C TYR A 149 13.99 -2.81 15.51
N GLU A 150 15.08 -2.03 15.57
CA GLU A 150 16.37 -2.46 16.13
C GLU A 150 16.22 -2.95 17.57
N THR A 151 15.52 -2.18 18.41
CA THR A 151 15.29 -2.52 19.82
C THR A 151 14.45 -3.78 19.96
N LEU A 152 13.39 -3.92 19.17
CA LEU A 152 12.44 -5.03 19.27
C LEU A 152 12.99 -6.35 18.72
N PHE A 153 13.72 -6.30 17.61
CA PHE A 153 14.07 -7.49 16.83
C PHE A 153 15.56 -7.67 16.59
N GLY A 154 16.40 -6.71 16.98
CA GLY A 154 17.83 -6.73 16.67
C GLY A 154 18.13 -6.57 15.18
N TRP A 155 17.18 -6.02 14.41
CA TRP A 155 17.37 -5.80 12.97
C TRP A 155 18.46 -4.77 12.70
N GLN A 156 19.06 -4.86 11.52
CA GLN A 156 20.02 -3.85 11.05
C GLN A 156 19.56 -3.30 9.70
N PHE A 157 19.69 -1.99 9.52
CA PHE A 157 19.25 -1.29 8.32
C PHE A 157 20.44 -0.94 7.44
N ARG A 158 20.67 -1.73 6.40
CA ARG A 158 21.74 -1.47 5.43
C ARG A 158 21.22 -0.55 4.33
N PRO A 159 21.80 0.65 4.12
CA PRO A 159 21.37 1.53 3.04
C PRO A 159 21.54 0.88 1.66
N LEU A 160 20.51 1.01 0.83
CA LEU A 160 20.50 0.64 -0.59
C LEU A 160 20.51 1.88 -1.48
N SER A 161 19.85 2.95 -1.02
CA SER A 161 19.86 4.30 -1.59
C SER A 161 19.62 5.32 -0.47
N ASP A 162 19.46 6.60 -0.82
CA ASP A 162 19.18 7.67 0.16
C ASP A 162 17.85 7.45 0.92
N ASP A 163 16.84 6.90 0.23
CA ASP A 163 15.50 6.67 0.79
C ASP A 163 15.11 5.18 0.91
N SER A 164 16.07 4.25 0.84
CA SER A 164 15.76 2.81 0.98
C SER A 164 16.85 2.00 1.67
N TRP A 165 16.41 1.00 2.44
CA TRP A 165 17.27 0.14 3.26
C TRP A 165 16.85 -1.31 3.16
N GLN A 166 17.83 -2.21 3.17
CA GLN A 166 17.63 -3.64 3.38
C GLN A 166 17.62 -3.92 4.89
N ILE A 167 16.64 -4.68 5.35
CA ILE A 167 16.48 -5.07 6.75
C ILE A 167 17.15 -6.43 6.96
N GLU A 168 18.31 -6.43 7.60
CA GLU A 168 19.05 -7.63 7.99
C GLU A 168 18.53 -8.16 9.33
N GLY A 169 18.52 -9.49 9.50
CA GLY A 169 17.91 -10.16 10.67
C GLY A 169 16.40 -10.45 10.53
N SER A 170 15.79 -10.08 9.40
CA SER A 170 14.37 -10.33 9.10
C SER A 170 14.05 -11.74 8.55
N GLY A 171 15.06 -12.61 8.48
CA GLY A 171 14.97 -13.98 7.97
C GLY A 171 15.51 -14.16 6.56
N SER A 172 15.16 -15.28 5.92
CA SER A 172 15.61 -15.64 4.57
C SER A 172 15.01 -14.73 3.50
N ALA A 173 13.74 -14.35 3.68
CA ALA A 173 13.09 -13.31 2.90
C ALA A 173 13.49 -11.95 3.47
N LYS A 174 14.65 -11.43 3.03
CA LYS A 174 15.14 -10.10 3.43
C LYS A 174 14.06 -9.04 3.14
N ALA A 175 13.61 -8.36 4.19
CA ALA A 175 12.65 -7.28 4.08
C ALA A 175 13.32 -5.95 3.71
N HIS A 176 12.53 -4.97 3.27
CA HIS A 176 13.01 -3.64 2.90
C HIS A 176 12.26 -2.55 3.67
N LEU A 177 12.91 -1.41 3.85
CA LEU A 177 12.30 -0.17 4.33
C LEU A 177 12.43 0.88 3.21
N TYR A 178 11.32 1.53 2.88
CA TYR A 178 11.26 2.63 1.92
C TYR A 178 10.72 3.88 2.61
N GLN A 179 11.49 4.97 2.55
CA GLN A 179 11.01 6.29 2.94
C GLN A 179 10.32 6.93 1.75
N VAL A 180 9.02 7.19 1.87
CA VAL A 180 8.21 7.76 0.79
C VAL A 180 7.49 9.02 1.29
N PRO A 181 7.98 10.22 0.94
CA PRO A 181 7.37 11.48 1.38
C PRO A 181 5.97 11.71 0.80
N ASP A 182 5.67 11.17 -0.39
CA ASP A 182 4.43 11.38 -1.13
C ASP A 182 3.25 10.53 -0.61
N ALA A 183 2.09 11.16 -0.44
CA ALA A 183 0.84 10.52 -0.03
C ALA A 183 0.23 9.60 -1.11
N ALA A 184 0.67 9.69 -2.37
CA ALA A 184 0.09 8.89 -3.47
C ALA A 184 0.37 7.38 -3.33
N ILE A 185 1.56 7.01 -2.83
CA ILE A 185 2.00 5.61 -2.75
C ILE A 185 1.56 4.98 -1.43
N ARG A 186 1.90 5.62 -0.30
CA ARG A 186 1.57 5.09 1.03
C ARG A 186 0.12 5.38 1.47
N GLY A 187 -0.58 6.28 0.77
CA GLY A 187 -1.85 6.81 1.27
C GLY A 187 -1.64 7.69 2.51
N LYS A 188 -2.67 7.77 3.37
CA LYS A 188 -2.57 8.52 4.65
C LYS A 188 -1.83 7.75 5.74
N GLU A 189 -1.72 6.44 5.63
CA GLU A 189 -1.24 5.54 6.69
C GLU A 189 0.11 4.94 6.30
N GLN A 190 0.94 4.61 7.28
CA GLN A 190 2.15 3.80 7.07
C GLN A 190 1.77 2.32 7.11
N TYR A 191 2.49 1.47 6.40
CA TYR A 191 2.15 0.04 6.39
C TYR A 191 3.32 -0.87 6.08
N TRP A 192 3.18 -2.10 6.58
CA TRP A 192 3.89 -3.26 6.06
C TRP A 192 3.15 -3.83 4.86
N ALA A 193 3.84 -3.89 3.73
CA ALA A 193 3.40 -4.53 2.51
C ALA A 193 3.83 -6.00 2.50
N VAL A 194 2.90 -6.88 2.13
CA VAL A 194 3.23 -8.27 1.79
C VAL A 194 3.49 -8.34 0.29
N MET A 195 4.69 -8.80 -0.08
CA MET A 195 5.11 -8.96 -1.47
C MET A 195 5.02 -10.44 -1.86
N PHE A 196 4.35 -10.72 -2.98
CA PHE A 196 4.21 -12.05 -3.56
C PHE A 196 5.03 -12.17 -4.84
N ASN A 197 5.59 -13.36 -5.07
CA ASN A 197 6.17 -13.69 -6.36
C ASN A 197 5.08 -13.71 -7.42
N ALA A 198 5.38 -13.20 -8.60
CA ALA A 198 4.44 -13.10 -9.70
C ALA A 198 5.05 -13.65 -10.98
N ASP A 199 4.20 -14.23 -11.82
CA ASP A 199 4.51 -14.44 -13.22
C ASP A 199 4.04 -13.24 -14.05
N ALA A 200 4.36 -13.23 -15.35
CA ALA A 200 4.03 -12.13 -16.24
C ALA A 200 2.52 -11.92 -16.48
N GLU A 201 1.67 -12.89 -16.14
CA GLU A 201 0.22 -12.86 -16.37
C GLU A 201 -0.57 -12.61 -15.08
N THR A 202 0.09 -12.55 -13.93
CA THR A 202 -0.57 -12.44 -12.61
C THR A 202 -1.51 -11.25 -12.53
N SER A 203 -1.08 -10.08 -13.00
CA SER A 203 -1.90 -8.85 -12.97
C SER A 203 -3.08 -8.91 -13.94
N ILE A 204 -2.91 -9.57 -15.09
CA ILE A 204 -4.00 -9.81 -16.05
C ILE A 204 -5.07 -10.69 -15.41
N ARG A 205 -4.65 -11.77 -14.73
CA ARG A 205 -5.58 -12.65 -14.00
C ARG A 205 -6.28 -11.92 -12.86
N ALA A 206 -5.57 -11.06 -12.13
CA ALA A 206 -6.15 -10.26 -11.06
C ALA A 206 -7.24 -9.31 -11.59
N GLU A 207 -6.97 -8.56 -12.67
CA GLU A 207 -7.98 -7.67 -13.26
C GLU A 207 -9.19 -8.44 -13.80
N ALA A 208 -8.96 -9.58 -14.47
CA ALA A 208 -10.04 -10.45 -14.94
C ALA A 208 -10.90 -11.02 -13.80
N ALA A 209 -10.31 -11.20 -12.61
CA ALA A 209 -10.99 -11.64 -11.40
C ALA A 209 -11.66 -10.49 -10.61
N GLY A 210 -11.64 -9.27 -11.15
CA GLY A 210 -12.30 -8.09 -10.55
C GLY A 210 -11.42 -7.27 -9.60
N GLY A 211 -10.13 -7.58 -9.52
CA GLY A 211 -9.16 -6.72 -8.85
C GLY A 211 -8.77 -5.51 -9.69
N GLN A 212 -7.93 -4.65 -9.12
CA GLN A 212 -7.47 -3.42 -9.78
C GLN A 212 -5.96 -3.25 -9.59
N VAL A 213 -5.22 -3.06 -10.68
CA VAL A 213 -3.84 -2.56 -10.61
C VAL A 213 -3.88 -1.08 -10.25
N ILE A 214 -3.32 -0.75 -9.08
CA ILE A 214 -3.35 0.58 -8.48
C ILE A 214 -2.16 1.42 -8.93
N ALA A 215 -0.97 0.81 -8.95
CA ALA A 215 0.28 1.48 -9.27
C ALA A 215 1.33 0.50 -9.77
N ASP A 216 2.21 1.01 -10.64
CA ASP A 216 3.48 0.39 -10.99
C ASP A 216 4.60 1.14 -10.25
N MET A 217 5.52 0.39 -9.66
CA MET A 217 6.62 0.89 -8.85
C MET A 217 7.92 0.26 -9.30
N ASP A 218 8.99 1.06 -9.34
CA ASP A 218 10.35 0.55 -9.53
C ASP A 218 11.04 0.55 -8.15
N LEU A 219 10.86 -0.55 -7.42
CA LEU A 219 11.51 -0.76 -6.13
C LEU A 219 12.90 -1.37 -6.34
N HIS A 220 13.76 -1.26 -5.33
CA HIS A 220 15.14 -1.72 -5.42
C HIS A 220 15.28 -3.19 -5.89
N ASP A 221 14.36 -4.06 -5.49
CA ASP A 221 14.35 -5.49 -5.80
C ASP A 221 13.66 -5.84 -7.14
N GLY A 222 13.22 -4.82 -7.90
CA GLY A 222 12.66 -4.94 -9.25
C GLY A 222 11.26 -4.35 -9.43
N ALA A 223 10.76 -4.43 -10.67
CA ALA A 223 9.44 -3.94 -11.05
C ALA A 223 8.33 -4.57 -10.21
N THR A 224 7.63 -3.73 -9.46
CA THR A 224 6.60 -4.11 -8.48
C THR A 224 5.29 -3.47 -8.87
N GLN A 225 4.19 -4.23 -8.77
CA GLN A 225 2.84 -3.71 -8.99
C GLN A 225 2.04 -3.81 -7.69
N VAL A 226 1.23 -2.79 -7.43
CA VAL A 226 0.28 -2.76 -6.32
C VAL A 226 -1.09 -3.15 -6.85
N ILE A 227 -1.69 -4.19 -6.27
CA ILE A 227 -2.99 -4.69 -6.69
C ILE A 227 -3.95 -4.61 -5.50
N ALA A 228 -5.16 -4.10 -5.73
CA ALA A 228 -6.27 -4.21 -4.80
C ALA A 228 -7.18 -5.37 -5.22
N ASP A 229 -7.54 -6.24 -4.27
CA ASP A 229 -8.58 -7.23 -4.45
C ASP A 229 -9.99 -6.57 -4.52
N PRO A 230 -11.06 -7.30 -4.90
CA PRO A 230 -12.42 -6.75 -4.99
C PRO A 230 -13.01 -6.24 -3.66
N ASP A 231 -12.33 -6.50 -2.55
CA ASP A 231 -12.68 -6.11 -1.19
C ASP A 231 -11.79 -4.98 -0.64
N GLY A 232 -10.88 -4.46 -1.48
CA GLY A 232 -9.97 -3.36 -1.16
C GLY A 232 -8.67 -3.79 -0.50
N GLY A 233 -8.47 -5.09 -0.26
CA GLY A 233 -7.23 -5.65 0.28
C GLY A 233 -6.07 -5.44 -0.69
N ARG A 234 -5.06 -4.67 -0.29
CA ARG A 234 -3.91 -4.36 -1.13
C ARG A 234 -2.74 -5.29 -0.88
N PHE A 235 -2.15 -5.79 -1.95
CA PHE A 235 -0.94 -6.60 -1.92
C PHE A 235 -0.01 -6.20 -3.06
N PHE A 236 1.25 -6.61 -2.94
CA PHE A 236 2.29 -6.25 -3.88
C PHE A 236 2.71 -7.51 -4.62
N VAL A 237 2.90 -7.39 -5.92
CA VAL A 237 3.38 -8.47 -6.77
C VAL A 237 4.67 -8.03 -7.44
N GLN A 238 5.65 -8.92 -7.46
CA GLN A 238 6.90 -8.68 -8.14
C GLN A 238 7.16 -9.79 -9.13
N VAL A 239 7.27 -9.41 -10.41
CA VAL A 239 7.49 -10.38 -11.48
C VAL A 239 8.89 -10.94 -11.34
N THR A 240 8.98 -12.24 -11.08
CA THR A 240 10.26 -12.95 -11.07
C THR A 240 10.70 -13.12 -12.51
N SER A 241 11.51 -12.22 -13.06
CA SER A 241 12.18 -12.52 -14.34
C SER A 241 13.40 -11.66 -14.57
N ASP A 242 14.39 -12.25 -15.24
CA ASP A 242 15.44 -11.53 -15.96
C ASP A 242 14.89 -10.69 -17.13
N ILE A 243 13.57 -10.72 -17.40
CA ILE A 243 12.93 -9.97 -18.50
C ILE A 243 11.48 -9.61 -18.11
N ALA A 244 11.29 -8.57 -17.29
CA ALA A 244 9.97 -7.98 -17.14
C ALA A 244 9.70 -7.06 -18.35
N PRO A 245 8.61 -7.23 -19.11
CA PRO A 245 8.21 -6.21 -20.06
C PRO A 245 7.79 -4.96 -19.26
N LYS A 246 8.38 -3.81 -19.58
CA LYS A 246 7.91 -2.50 -19.09
C LYS A 246 6.48 -2.30 -19.58
N VAL A 247 5.50 -2.64 -18.74
CA VAL A 247 4.15 -2.12 -18.92
C VAL A 247 4.20 -0.66 -18.49
N THR A 248 4.28 0.24 -19.46
CA THR A 248 4.10 1.66 -19.19
C THR A 248 2.61 1.92 -19.04
N ALA A 249 2.14 2.06 -17.81
CA ALA A 249 0.79 2.56 -17.57
C ALA A 249 0.60 3.88 -18.33
N LYS A 250 -0.36 3.90 -19.25
CA LYS A 250 -0.76 5.13 -19.92
C LYS A 250 -1.45 6.00 -18.86
N PRO A 251 -0.97 7.23 -18.58
CA PRO A 251 -1.57 8.06 -17.54
C PRO A 251 -3.07 8.24 -17.84
N PRO A 252 -3.93 8.22 -16.80
CA PRO A 252 -5.36 8.30 -16.97
C PRO A 252 -5.71 9.61 -17.69
N ILE A 253 -6.62 9.53 -18.66
CA ILE A 253 -7.04 10.70 -19.45
C ILE A 253 -7.81 11.66 -18.52
N LYS A 254 -7.20 12.82 -18.25
CA LYS A 254 -7.75 13.90 -17.40
C LYS A 254 -8.85 14.69 -18.12
N TRP A 255 -9.96 14.03 -18.45
CA TRP A 255 -11.03 14.60 -19.27
C TRP A 255 -11.78 15.75 -18.56
N LYS A 256 -11.85 15.75 -17.22
CA LYS A 256 -12.51 16.82 -16.46
C LYS A 256 -11.74 18.12 -16.60
N ALA A 257 -10.41 18.05 -16.61
CA ALA A 257 -9.58 19.23 -16.87
C ALA A 257 -9.79 19.81 -18.28
N TRP A 258 -9.95 18.97 -19.31
CA TRP A 258 -10.29 19.46 -20.65
C TRP A 258 -11.66 20.12 -20.73
N VAL A 259 -12.67 19.55 -20.05
CA VAL A 259 -14.01 20.16 -19.95
C VAL A 259 -13.95 21.51 -19.24
N GLY A 260 -13.19 21.61 -18.14
CA GLY A 260 -13.01 22.89 -17.44
C GLY A 260 -12.37 23.96 -18.33
N LEU A 261 -11.34 23.61 -19.11
CA LEU A 261 -10.71 24.54 -20.06
C LEU A 261 -11.68 24.98 -21.16
N ALA A 262 -12.48 24.06 -21.69
CA ALA A 262 -13.49 24.37 -22.70
C ALA A 262 -14.58 25.32 -22.16
N LEU A 263 -15.03 25.12 -20.91
CA LEU A 263 -15.99 25.99 -20.25
C LEU A 263 -15.44 27.40 -20.03
N ILE A 264 -14.17 27.52 -19.64
CA ILE A 264 -13.47 28.81 -19.49
C ILE A 264 -13.32 29.52 -20.85
N ALA A 265 -12.95 28.78 -21.91
CA ALA A 265 -12.85 29.37 -23.24
C ALA A 265 -14.23 29.85 -23.75
N LEU A 266 -15.27 29.07 -23.49
CA LEU A 266 -16.65 29.40 -23.87
C LEU A 266 -17.17 30.61 -23.09
N SER A 267 -16.91 30.72 -21.78
CA SER A 267 -17.33 31.86 -20.97
C SER A 267 -16.68 33.16 -21.42
N VAL A 268 -15.40 33.11 -21.82
CA VAL A 268 -14.69 34.26 -22.40
C VAL A 268 -15.30 34.64 -23.76
N ALA A 269 -15.58 33.68 -24.63
CA ALA A 269 -16.16 33.93 -25.96
C ALA A 269 -17.59 34.47 -25.91
N THR A 270 -18.38 34.11 -24.88
CA THR A 270 -19.80 34.48 -24.72
C THR A 270 -20.02 35.69 -23.80
N GLY A 271 -18.97 36.25 -23.22
CA GLY A 271 -19.04 37.41 -22.32
C GLY A 271 -19.56 37.10 -20.91
N TRP A 272 -19.61 35.83 -20.51
CA TRP A 272 -20.07 35.38 -19.19
C TRP A 272 -18.93 35.39 -18.16
N ALA A 273 -18.35 36.57 -17.93
CA ALA A 273 -17.14 36.75 -17.11
C ALA A 273 -17.29 36.24 -15.66
N TRP A 274 -18.51 36.23 -15.11
CA TRP A 274 -18.80 35.74 -13.76
C TRP A 274 -18.56 34.23 -13.59
N ILE A 275 -18.71 33.42 -14.66
CA ILE A 275 -18.42 31.99 -14.62
C ILE A 275 -16.91 31.77 -14.51
N SER A 276 -16.12 32.51 -15.29
CA SER A 276 -14.65 32.47 -15.20
C SER A 276 -14.16 32.90 -13.81
N ALA A 277 -14.80 33.90 -13.20
CA ALA A 277 -14.49 34.35 -11.84
C ALA A 277 -14.85 33.31 -10.77
N LEU A 278 -15.96 32.58 -10.93
CA LEU A 278 -16.35 31.49 -10.02
C LEU A 278 -15.34 30.32 -10.07
N PHE A 279 -14.93 29.90 -11.27
CA PHE A 279 -13.89 28.88 -11.43
C PHE A 279 -12.56 29.34 -10.85
N PHE A 280 -12.19 30.62 -11.05
CA PHE A 280 -11.00 31.22 -10.45
C PHE A 280 -11.04 31.21 -8.92
N ALA A 281 -12.20 31.50 -8.31
CA ALA A 281 -12.36 31.50 -6.85
C ALA A 281 -12.25 30.09 -6.24
N ILE A 282 -12.91 29.09 -6.84
CA ILE A 282 -12.78 27.67 -6.46
C ILE A 282 -11.31 27.23 -6.58
N TRP A 283 -10.66 27.67 -7.65
CA TRP A 283 -9.27 27.34 -7.95
C TRP A 283 -8.26 27.95 -6.99
N ALA A 284 -8.34 29.26 -6.73
CA ALA A 284 -7.43 29.96 -5.81
C ALA A 284 -7.52 29.42 -4.38
N GLY A 285 -8.74 29.05 -3.94
CA GLY A 285 -8.95 28.46 -2.61
C GLY A 285 -8.34 27.07 -2.44
N LEU A 286 -8.39 26.23 -3.48
CA LEU A 286 -7.83 24.87 -3.45
C LEU A 286 -6.31 24.84 -3.71
N GLY A 287 -5.82 25.67 -4.63
CA GLY A 287 -4.39 25.73 -4.99
C GLY A 287 -3.50 26.26 -3.85
N LEU A 288 -4.01 27.16 -3.00
CA LEU A 288 -3.30 27.65 -1.82
C LEU A 288 -3.14 26.59 -0.70
N ARG A 289 -3.94 25.51 -0.72
CA ARG A 289 -3.96 24.51 0.34
C ARG A 289 -2.97 23.37 0.11
N ASP A 290 -2.77 22.94 -1.14
CA ASP A 290 -2.08 21.67 -1.44
C ASP A 290 -0.86 21.80 -2.38
N HIS A 291 -0.40 23.02 -2.71
CA HIS A 291 0.72 23.27 -3.64
C HIS A 291 0.60 22.58 -5.03
N ALA A 292 -0.62 22.22 -5.45
CA ALA A 292 -0.91 21.58 -6.72
C ALA A 292 -1.77 22.47 -7.64
N THR A 293 -1.64 22.31 -8.95
CA THR A 293 -2.47 23.03 -9.93
C THR A 293 -3.78 22.27 -10.11
N TYR A 294 -4.89 22.86 -9.69
CA TYR A 294 -6.24 22.28 -9.84
C TYR A 294 -6.96 22.83 -11.07
N LEU A 295 -7.96 22.11 -11.57
CA LEU A 295 -9.04 22.71 -12.35
C LEU A 295 -10.40 22.13 -11.92
N LEU A 296 -10.73 20.93 -12.39
CA LEU A 296 -11.80 20.07 -11.86
C LEU A 296 -11.26 18.78 -11.23
N GLU A 297 -9.96 18.54 -11.38
CA GLU A 297 -9.17 17.45 -10.82
C GLU A 297 -7.71 17.93 -10.66
N PRO A 298 -6.87 17.31 -9.81
CA PRO A 298 -5.48 17.69 -9.64
C PRO A 298 -4.65 17.38 -10.89
N ILE A 299 -3.79 18.32 -11.28
CA ILE A 299 -2.91 18.23 -12.44
C ILE A 299 -1.46 18.45 -11.99
N SER A 300 -0.64 17.41 -12.07
CA SER A 300 0.80 17.51 -11.84
C SER A 300 1.56 17.69 -13.16
N ARG A 301 2.70 18.40 -13.11
CA ARG A 301 3.57 18.58 -14.27
C ARG A 301 4.13 17.25 -14.79
N ALA A 302 4.38 16.29 -13.89
CA ALA A 302 4.89 14.97 -14.22
C ALA A 302 3.87 14.12 -14.99
N GLU A 303 2.58 14.20 -14.64
CA GLU A 303 1.52 13.41 -15.28
C GLU A 303 1.01 13.99 -16.61
N ALA A 304 0.87 15.33 -16.70
CA ALA A 304 0.22 15.97 -17.83
C ALA A 304 0.86 17.32 -18.18
N PRO A 305 2.09 17.35 -18.73
CA PRO A 305 2.87 18.58 -18.91
C PRO A 305 2.18 19.60 -19.83
N VAL A 306 1.54 19.15 -20.91
CA VAL A 306 0.82 20.03 -21.85
C VAL A 306 -0.36 20.71 -21.15
N LEU A 307 -1.15 19.93 -20.43
CA LEU A 307 -2.34 20.41 -19.73
C LEU A 307 -1.95 21.35 -18.58
N TYR A 308 -0.87 21.04 -17.87
CA TYR A 308 -0.29 21.89 -16.83
C TYR A 308 0.08 23.27 -17.39
N TRP A 309 0.84 23.33 -18.49
CA TRP A 309 1.25 24.60 -19.09
C TRP A 309 0.09 25.36 -19.73
N LEU A 310 -0.88 24.67 -20.35
CA LEU A 310 -2.09 25.29 -20.87
C LEU A 310 -2.89 25.94 -19.75
N THR A 311 -3.09 25.24 -18.64
CA THR A 311 -3.82 25.77 -17.47
C THR A 311 -3.12 27.00 -16.89
N LEU A 312 -1.79 26.95 -16.79
CA LEU A 312 -0.99 28.09 -16.31
C LEU A 312 -0.99 29.27 -17.28
N ALA A 313 -0.98 29.02 -18.59
CA ALA A 313 -1.07 30.06 -19.61
C ALA A 313 -2.46 30.72 -19.63
N THR A 314 -3.52 29.92 -19.49
CA THR A 314 -4.89 30.41 -19.31
C THR A 314 -5.00 31.29 -18.06
N TYR A 315 -4.34 30.92 -16.95
CA TYR A 315 -4.24 31.76 -15.75
C TYR A 315 -3.59 33.12 -16.05
N ALA A 316 -2.40 33.12 -16.65
CA ALA A 316 -1.67 34.34 -16.95
C ALA A 316 -2.46 35.29 -17.87
N ALA A 317 -3.27 34.72 -18.78
CA ALA A 317 -4.12 35.49 -19.69
C ALA A 317 -5.40 36.04 -19.03
N LEU A 318 -5.96 35.35 -18.02
CA LEU A 318 -7.20 35.77 -17.35
C LEU A 318 -6.98 36.85 -16.27
N VAL A 319 -5.82 36.87 -15.61
CA VAL A 319 -5.51 37.83 -14.54
C VAL A 319 -5.69 39.30 -14.99
N PRO A 320 -5.16 39.75 -16.15
CA PRO A 320 -5.40 41.11 -16.63
C PRO A 320 -6.87 41.40 -16.97
N LEU A 321 -7.60 40.41 -17.52
CA LEU A 321 -9.00 40.57 -17.93
C LEU A 321 -9.93 40.79 -16.72
N ILE A 322 -9.66 40.10 -15.61
CA ILE A 322 -10.43 40.23 -14.37
C ILE A 322 -10.15 41.60 -13.71
N LEU A 323 -8.92 42.10 -13.75
CA LEU A 323 -8.55 43.40 -13.17
C LEU A 323 -9.10 44.61 -13.94
N ILE A 324 -9.49 44.43 -15.21
CA ILE A 324 -10.04 45.50 -16.05
C ILE A 324 -11.58 45.58 -15.95
N TRP A 325 -12.24 44.50 -15.54
CA TRP A 325 -13.71 44.37 -15.49
C TRP A 325 -14.28 44.17 -14.07
N GLY A 326 -13.44 44.18 -13.03
CA GLY A 326 -13.79 44.02 -11.61
C GLY A 326 -13.83 45.34 -10.84
#